data_AF-A0A2D8C1D4-F1
#
_entry.id   AF-A0A2D8C1D4-F1
#
_cell.length_a   1.000
_cell.length_b   1.000
_cell.length_c   1.000
_cell.angle_alpha   90.00
_cell.angle_beta   90.00
_cell.angle_gamma   90.00
#
_symmetry.space_group_name_H-M   'P 1'
#
loop_
_entity.id
_entity.type
_entity.pdbx_description
1 polymer ?
#
loop_
_entity_poly.entity_id
_entity_poly.type
_entity_poly.pdbx_seq_one_letter_code
_entity_poly.pdbx_strand_id
1 'polypeptide(L)'
;MNERIKELLDKYWEASSSVEEEAELKLLLSRVQGFESEKQLFGLLDEMKQEEPVRVKIPKRVRVRSLAWLNWAASVAILLGSYVGWRVYERQQEEQAYREVVAALSLIQQNLSKGQEKMSKMNDLKYLSAPEDLFKTEE
;
A
#
# COMPACT_ATOMS: atom_id res chain seq x y z
N MET A 1 4.06 43.91 -61.45
CA MET A 1 3.89 42.53 -60.94
C MET A 1 5.09 42.09 -60.12
N ASN A 2 6.32 42.21 -60.64
CA ASN A 2 7.54 41.82 -59.89
C ASN A 2 7.81 42.66 -58.63
N GLU A 3 7.43 43.95 -58.60
CA GLU A 3 7.59 44.80 -57.41
C GLU A 3 6.74 44.35 -56.22
N ARG A 4 5.50 43.93 -56.47
CA ARG A 4 4.60 43.38 -55.44
C ARG A 4 5.14 42.06 -54.87
N ILE A 5 5.71 41.21 -55.72
CA ILE A 5 6.35 39.96 -55.28
C ILE A 5 7.53 40.27 -54.36
N LYS A 6 8.38 41.25 -54.69
CA LYS A 6 9.51 41.66 -53.85
C LYS A 6 9.05 42.21 -52.50
N GLU A 7 8.05 43.08 -52.49
CA GLU A 7 7.48 43.63 -51.24
C GLU A 7 6.94 42.51 -50.32
N LEU A 8 6.22 41.53 -50.91
CA LEU A 8 5.71 40.37 -50.18
C LEU A 8 6.84 39.45 -49.70
N LEU A 9 7.91 39.29 -50.49
CA LEU A 9 9.08 38.52 -50.10
C LEU A 9 9.80 39.17 -48.92
N ASP A 10 10.03 40.48 -48.98
CA ASP A 10 10.71 41.24 -47.92
C ASP A 10 9.94 41.12 -46.60
N LYS A 11 8.60 41.27 -46.63
CA LYS A 11 7.74 41.02 -45.48
C LYS A 11 7.82 39.59 -44.95
N TYR A 12 7.85 38.60 -45.84
CA TYR A 12 7.98 37.19 -45.46
C TYR A 12 9.33 36.93 -44.77
N TRP A 13 10.42 37.51 -45.28
CA TRP A 13 11.75 37.40 -44.66
C TRP A 13 11.86 38.15 -43.35
N GLU A 14 11.15 39.26 -43.20
CA GLU A 14 11.02 40.01 -41.94
C GLU A 14 10.03 39.36 -40.95
N ALA A 15 9.38 38.25 -41.33
CA ALA A 15 8.34 37.57 -40.55
C ALA A 15 7.16 38.49 -40.15
N SER A 16 6.85 39.48 -41.00
CA SER A 16 5.77 40.45 -40.81
C SER A 16 4.58 40.21 -41.73
N SER A 17 4.61 39.16 -42.57
CA SER A 17 3.54 38.77 -43.48
C SER A 17 2.33 38.15 -42.77
N SER A 18 1.15 38.40 -43.34
CA SER A 18 -0.09 37.70 -42.97
C SER A 18 -0.32 36.44 -43.83
N VAL A 19 -1.18 35.54 -43.34
CA VAL A 19 -1.53 34.28 -44.05
C VAL A 19 -2.17 34.56 -45.42
N GLU A 20 -2.91 35.66 -45.55
CA GLU A 20 -3.54 36.07 -46.81
C GLU A 20 -2.49 36.55 -47.83
N GLU A 21 -1.51 37.35 -47.37
CA GLU A 21 -0.39 37.83 -48.17
C GLU A 21 0.53 36.68 -48.63
N GLU A 22 0.73 35.64 -47.81
CA GLU A 22 1.51 34.45 -48.17
C GLU A 22 0.82 33.60 -49.25
N ALA A 23 -0.51 33.45 -49.16
CA ALA A 23 -1.29 32.80 -50.20
C ALA A 23 -1.23 33.57 -51.53
N GLU A 24 -1.30 34.91 -51.47
CA GLU A 24 -1.12 35.79 -52.63
C GLU A 24 0.29 35.62 -53.23
N LEU A 25 1.33 35.65 -52.39
CA LEU A 25 2.72 35.49 -52.80
C LEU A 25 2.94 34.17 -53.54
N LYS A 26 2.44 33.06 -53.00
CA LYS A 26 2.56 31.73 -53.60
C LYS A 26 1.88 31.65 -54.97
N LEU A 27 0.70 32.24 -55.10
CA LEU A 27 -0.04 32.28 -56.36
C LEU A 27 0.67 33.16 -57.39
N LEU A 28 1.21 34.31 -56.99
CA LEU A 28 1.96 35.20 -57.88
C LEU A 28 3.28 34.56 -58.35
N LEU A 29 4.03 33.91 -57.45
CA LEU A 29 5.26 33.18 -57.79
C LEU A 29 5.00 32.07 -58.83
N SER A 30 3.84 31.41 -58.79
CA SER A 30 3.48 30.38 -59.78
C SER A 30 3.22 30.92 -61.20
N ARG A 31 2.88 32.21 -61.33
CA ARG A 31 2.45 32.83 -62.61
C ARG A 31 3.53 33.65 -63.29
N VAL A 32 4.61 33.99 -62.59
CA VAL A 32 5.67 34.89 -63.08
C VAL A 32 6.92 34.10 -63.47
N GLN A 33 7.63 34.52 -64.53
CA GLN A 33 8.94 33.97 -64.91
C GLN A 33 10.06 34.66 -64.11
N GLY A 34 11.04 33.89 -63.61
CA GLY A 34 12.07 34.35 -62.67
C GLY A 34 11.82 33.86 -61.23
N PHE A 35 12.65 34.31 -60.27
CA PHE A 35 12.61 33.88 -58.86
C PHE A 35 12.76 32.36 -58.67
N GLU A 36 13.71 31.76 -59.38
CA GLU A 36 13.97 30.31 -59.34
C GLU A 36 14.33 29.83 -57.94
N SER A 37 15.13 30.60 -57.21
CA SER A 37 15.57 30.31 -55.84
C SER A 37 14.37 30.22 -54.88
N GLU A 38 13.47 31.19 -54.95
CA GLU A 38 12.28 31.28 -54.12
C GLU A 38 11.28 30.19 -54.47
N LYS A 39 11.08 29.93 -55.77
CA LYS A 39 10.22 28.84 -56.25
C LYS A 39 10.70 27.48 -55.78
N GLN A 40 12.00 27.23 -55.82
CA GLN A 40 12.59 25.99 -55.29
C GLN A 40 12.34 25.87 -53.79
N LEU A 41 12.52 26.96 -53.03
CA LEU A 41 12.28 26.96 -51.59
C LEU A 41 10.81 26.64 -51.25
N PHE A 42 9.86 27.33 -51.86
CA PHE A 42 8.43 27.08 -51.63
C PHE A 42 7.96 25.72 -52.18
N GLY A 43 8.58 25.24 -53.27
CA GLY A 43 8.28 23.92 -53.86
C GLY A 43 8.74 22.76 -52.97
N LEU A 44 9.94 22.83 -52.40
CA LEU A 44 10.46 21.83 -51.46
C LEU A 44 9.59 21.73 -50.19
N LEU A 45 9.10 22.87 -49.69
CA LEU A 45 8.19 22.90 -48.54
C LEU A 45 6.84 22.22 -48.85
N ASP A 46 6.33 22.37 -50.07
CA ASP A 46 5.11 21.69 -50.51
C ASP A 46 5.29 20.18 -50.69
N GLU A 47 6.47 19.74 -51.10
CA GLU A 47 6.83 18.33 -51.21
C GLU A 47 6.95 17.70 -49.82
N MET A 48 7.67 18.34 -48.90
CA MET A 48 7.81 17.90 -47.50
C MET A 48 6.47 17.89 -46.75
N LYS A 49 5.54 18.78 -47.09
CA LYS A 49 4.19 18.79 -46.50
C LYS A 49 3.36 17.58 -46.95
N GLN A 50 3.64 17.02 -48.12
CA GLN A 50 2.96 15.82 -48.64
C GLN A 50 3.59 14.53 -48.13
N GLU A 51 4.82 14.56 -47.62
CA GLU A 51 5.41 13.41 -46.94
C GLU A 51 4.58 13.09 -45.69
N GLU A 52 3.94 11.92 -45.69
CA GLU A 52 3.23 11.43 -44.50
C GLU A 52 4.24 11.36 -43.35
N PRO A 53 3.92 11.91 -42.16
CA PRO A 53 4.80 11.80 -41.01
C PRO A 53 5.08 10.31 -40.78
N VAL A 54 6.37 9.93 -40.83
CA VAL A 54 6.83 8.57 -40.59
C VAL A 54 6.05 8.04 -39.41
N ARG A 55 5.24 7.00 -39.61
CA ARG A 55 4.32 6.46 -38.60
C ARG A 55 5.13 6.00 -37.39
N VAL A 56 5.40 6.92 -36.47
CA VAL A 56 6.08 6.62 -35.23
C VAL A 56 5.12 5.70 -34.50
N LYS A 57 5.50 4.42 -34.35
CA LYS A 57 4.74 3.45 -33.59
C LYS A 57 4.81 3.87 -32.12
N ILE A 58 3.89 4.74 -31.70
CA ILE A 58 3.72 5.10 -30.30
C ILE A 58 3.33 3.80 -29.58
N PRO A 59 4.11 3.34 -28.59
CA PRO A 59 3.77 2.11 -27.88
C PRO A 59 2.39 2.29 -27.24
N LYS A 60 1.48 1.35 -27.51
CA LYS A 60 0.16 1.35 -26.87
C LYS A 60 0.35 1.36 -25.36
N ARG A 61 -0.19 2.39 -24.70
CA ARG A 61 -0.20 2.52 -23.24
C ARG A 61 -0.86 1.26 -22.67
N VAL A 62 -0.07 0.41 -22.02
CA VAL A 62 -0.58 -0.77 -21.33
C VAL A 62 -1.49 -0.32 -20.20
N ARG A 63 -2.73 -0.82 -20.22
CA ARG A 63 -3.74 -0.52 -19.19
C ARG A 63 -3.38 -1.34 -17.94
N VAL A 64 -2.69 -0.71 -17.00
CA VAL A 64 -2.45 -1.32 -15.68
C VAL A 64 -3.79 -1.44 -14.94
N ARG A 65 -4.09 -2.62 -14.40
CA ARG A 65 -5.28 -2.82 -13.56
C ARG A 65 -5.11 -1.97 -12.29
N SER A 66 -6.16 -1.26 -11.90
CA SER A 66 -6.11 -0.45 -10.68
C SER A 66 -5.99 -1.36 -9.46
N LEU A 67 -4.89 -1.23 -8.74
CA LEU A 67 -4.64 -1.90 -7.47
C LEU A 67 -5.40 -1.25 -6.29
N ALA A 68 -6.34 -0.34 -6.57
CA ALA A 68 -7.08 0.39 -5.54
C ALA A 68 -7.87 -0.52 -4.58
N TRP A 69 -8.28 -1.72 -5.03
CA TRP A 69 -8.97 -2.70 -4.21
C TRP A 69 -8.09 -3.29 -3.10
N LEU A 70 -6.76 -3.30 -3.27
CA LEU A 70 -5.82 -3.80 -2.25
C LEU A 70 -5.78 -2.89 -1.03
N ASN A 71 -5.94 -1.58 -1.20
CA ASN A 71 -5.98 -0.63 -0.08
C ASN A 71 -7.20 -0.91 0.82
N TRP A 72 -8.35 -1.20 0.22
CA TRP A 72 -9.56 -1.60 0.96
C TRP A 72 -9.38 -2.95 1.65
N ALA A 73 -8.78 -3.93 0.97
CA ALA A 73 -8.49 -5.23 1.55
C ALA A 73 -7.55 -5.13 2.76
N ALA A 74 -6.53 -4.26 2.71
CA ALA A 74 -5.59 -4.05 3.81
C ALA A 74 -6.30 -3.50 5.06
N SER A 75 -7.18 -2.50 4.92
CA SER A 75 -7.94 -1.95 6.04
C SER A 75 -8.84 -3.00 6.70
N VAL A 76 -9.53 -3.81 5.90
CA VAL A 76 -10.38 -4.89 6.41
C VAL A 76 -9.54 -5.96 7.13
N ALA A 77 -8.39 -6.33 6.57
CA ALA A 77 -7.49 -7.30 7.18
C ALA A 77 -6.94 -6.83 8.54
N ILE A 78 -6.60 -5.54 8.67
CA ILE A 78 -6.13 -4.97 9.94
C ILE A 78 -7.23 -5.05 11.01
N LEU A 79 -8.48 -4.70 10.66
CA LEU A 79 -9.60 -4.76 11.61
C LEU A 79 -9.90 -6.19 12.06
N LEU A 80 -9.93 -7.14 11.12
CA LEU A 80 -10.14 -8.55 11.43
C LEU A 80 -8.98 -9.12 12.27
N GLY A 81 -7.74 -8.80 11.90
CA GLY A 81 -6.55 -9.21 12.63
C GLY A 81 -6.51 -8.66 14.06
N SER A 82 -6.89 -7.40 14.24
CA SER A 82 -6.99 -6.79 15.57
C SER A 82 -8.07 -7.45 16.43
N TYR A 83 -9.26 -7.70 15.87
CA TYR A 83 -10.35 -8.36 16.59
C TYR A 83 -9.99 -9.80 17.02
N VAL A 84 -9.45 -10.59 16.10
CA VAL A 84 -9.02 -11.97 16.40
C VAL A 84 -7.86 -11.96 17.40
N GLY A 85 -6.88 -11.08 17.20
CA GLY A 85 -5.73 -10.92 18.10
C GLY A 85 -6.15 -10.58 19.53
N TRP A 86 -7.09 -9.64 19.70
CA TRP A 86 -7.62 -9.30 21.03
C TRP A 86 -8.32 -10.49 21.68
N ARG A 87 -9.17 -11.22 20.94
CA ARG A 87 -9.86 -12.41 21.47
C ARG A 87 -8.90 -13.49 21.94
N VAL A 88 -7.81 -13.73 21.20
CA VAL A 88 -6.77 -14.70 21.59
C VAL A 88 -6.00 -14.21 22.82
N TYR A 89 -5.67 -12.92 22.86
CA TYR A 89 -4.97 -12.32 23.99
C TYR A 89 -5.78 -12.40 25.29
N GLU A 90 -7.08 -12.10 25.23
CA GLU A 90 -8.00 -12.20 26.37
C GLU A 90 -8.04 -13.63 26.92
N ARG A 91 -8.18 -14.63 26.03
CA ARG A 91 -8.16 -16.05 26.42
C ARG A 91 -6.88 -16.45 27.12
N GLN A 92 -5.74 -16.00 26.62
CA GLN A 92 -4.46 -16.31 27.27
C GLN A 92 -4.34 -15.67 28.65
N GLN A 93 -4.83 -14.45 28.83
CA GLN A 93 -4.85 -13.82 30.16
C GLN A 93 -5.78 -14.55 31.12
N GLU A 94 -6.99 -14.94 30.68
CA GLU A 94 -7.92 -15.73 31.49
C GLU A 94 -7.29 -17.05 31.95
N GLU A 95 -6.63 -17.77 31.03
CA GLU A 95 -5.95 -19.03 31.34
C GLU A 95 -4.78 -18.85 32.32
N GLN A 96 -4.00 -17.78 32.17
CA GLN A 96 -2.89 -17.49 33.09
C GLN A 96 -3.41 -17.19 34.50
N ALA A 97 -4.41 -16.32 34.62
CA ALA A 97 -5.03 -15.99 35.90
C ALA A 97 -5.65 -17.24 36.55
N TYR A 98 -6.34 -18.08 35.77
CA TYR A 98 -6.90 -19.33 36.26
C TYR A 98 -5.81 -20.27 36.80
N ARG A 99 -4.70 -20.44 36.07
CA ARG A 99 -3.57 -21.28 36.51
C ARG A 99 -2.94 -20.77 37.80
N GLU A 100 -2.77 -19.46 37.93
CA GLU A 100 -2.21 -18.86 39.15
C GLU A 100 -3.12 -19.09 40.37
N VAL A 101 -4.43 -18.88 40.21
CA VAL A 101 -5.41 -19.13 41.27
C VAL A 101 -5.44 -20.61 41.68
N VAL A 102 -5.44 -21.53 40.71
CA VAL A 102 -5.41 -22.98 41.00
C VAL A 102 -4.12 -23.37 41.68
N ALA A 103 -2.97 -22.82 41.27
CA ALA A 103 -1.69 -23.05 41.93
C ALA A 103 -1.72 -22.57 43.39
N ALA A 104 -2.23 -21.35 43.65
CA ALA A 104 -2.39 -20.81 45.00
C ALA A 104 -3.32 -21.69 45.86
N LEU A 105 -4.47 -22.10 45.32
CA LEU A 105 -5.40 -23.01 46.00
C LEU A 105 -4.75 -24.36 46.32
N SER A 106 -3.93 -24.89 45.42
CA SER A 106 -3.22 -26.15 45.65
C SER A 106 -2.23 -26.05 46.82
N LEU A 107 -1.56 -24.91 46.98
CA LEU A 107 -0.66 -24.66 48.11
C LEU A 107 -1.43 -24.54 49.43
N ILE A 108 -2.58 -23.85 49.41
CA ILE A 108 -3.48 -23.77 50.57
C ILE A 108 -3.93 -25.17 50.97
N GLN A 109 -4.39 -25.98 50.00
CA GLN A 109 -4.83 -27.36 50.24
C GLN A 109 -3.71 -28.23 50.84
N GLN A 110 -2.48 -28.12 50.32
CA GLN A 110 -1.32 -28.83 50.87
C GLN A 110 -0.98 -28.42 52.30
N ASN A 111 -1.12 -27.14 52.64
CA ASN A 111 -0.88 -26.66 53.99
C ASN A 111 -1.99 -27.10 54.97
N LEU A 112 -3.25 -27.09 54.51
CA LEU A 112 -4.39 -27.60 55.28
C LEU A 112 -4.26 -29.11 55.54
N SER A 113 -3.90 -29.91 54.55
CA SER A 113 -3.74 -31.36 54.72
C SER A 113 -2.60 -31.70 55.68
N LYS A 114 -1.46 -30.99 55.59
CA LYS A 114 -0.36 -31.09 56.56
C LYS A 114 -0.80 -30.69 57.98
N GLY A 115 -1.63 -29.66 58.11
CA GLY A 115 -2.21 -29.24 59.39
C GLY A 115 -3.11 -30.32 60.00
N GLN A 116 -3.99 -30.91 59.18
CA GLN A 116 -4.87 -32.00 59.58
C GLN A 116 -4.08 -33.24 60.01
N GLU A 117 -3.04 -33.64 59.26
CA GLU A 117 -2.19 -34.78 59.62
C GLU A 117 -1.50 -34.57 60.97
N LYS A 118 -0.96 -33.37 61.23
CA LYS A 118 -0.35 -33.02 62.51
C LYS A 118 -1.35 -33.05 63.67
N MET A 119 -2.57 -32.53 63.45
CA MET A 119 -3.64 -32.57 64.44
C MET A 119 -4.09 -34.01 64.74
N SER A 120 -4.18 -34.87 63.72
CA SER A 120 -4.47 -36.29 63.90
C SER A 120 -3.41 -36.97 64.78
N LYS A 121 -2.12 -36.79 64.45
CA LYS A 121 -1.02 -37.34 65.27
C LYS A 121 -1.07 -36.85 66.71
N MET A 122 -1.40 -35.58 66.93
CA MET A 122 -1.52 -35.02 68.28
C MET A 122 -2.74 -35.56 69.04
N ASN A 123 -3.86 -35.80 68.35
CA ASN A 123 -5.03 -36.45 68.92
C ASN A 123 -4.72 -37.90 69.33
N ASP A 124 -4.03 -38.67 68.49
CA ASP A 124 -3.61 -40.04 68.80
C ASP A 124 -2.68 -40.11 70.02
N LEU A 125 -1.74 -39.16 70.13
CA LEU A 125 -0.84 -39.02 71.29
C LEU A 125 -1.59 -38.68 72.59
N LYS A 126 -2.71 -37.94 72.53
CA LYS A 126 -3.54 -37.63 73.69
C LYS A 126 -4.12 -38.90 74.34
N TYR A 127 -4.44 -39.92 73.54
CA TYR A 127 -4.90 -41.21 74.05
C TYR A 127 -3.74 -42.06 74.60
N LEU A 128 -2.56 -41.99 73.98
CA LEU A 128 -1.36 -42.72 74.44
C LEU A 128 -0.76 -42.18 75.75
N SER A 129 -1.03 -40.91 76.08
CA SER A 129 -0.58 -40.26 77.31
C SER A 129 -1.65 -40.20 78.39
N ALA A 130 -2.86 -40.72 78.14
CA ALA A 130 -3.85 -40.92 79.18
C ALA A 130 -3.33 -42.01 80.14
N PRO A 131 -3.12 -41.69 81.42
CA PRO A 131 -2.49 -42.61 82.38
C PRO A 131 -3.32 -43.90 82.61
N GLU A 132 -4.56 -43.95 82.14
CA GLU A 132 -5.49 -45.05 82.39
C GLU A 132 -5.16 -46.33 81.60
N ASP A 133 -4.44 -46.23 80.48
CA ASP A 133 -4.00 -47.39 79.69
C ASP A 133 -2.53 -47.79 79.92
N LEU A 134 -1.72 -46.96 80.58
CA LEU A 134 -0.31 -47.25 80.88
C LEU A 134 -0.10 -48.15 82.12
N PHE A 135 -1.15 -48.44 82.88
CA PHE A 135 -1.07 -49.20 84.15
C PHE A 135 -1.98 -50.44 84.23
N LYS A 136 -2.46 -50.97 83.10
CA LYS A 136 -3.02 -52.33 83.10
C LYS A 136 -1.88 -53.34 83.20
N THR A 137 -1.49 -53.62 84.44
CA THR A 137 -0.68 -54.78 84.80
C THR A 137 -1.50 -56.03 84.45
N GLU A 138 -0.98 -56.85 83.52
CA GLU A 138 -1.45 -58.20 83.28
C GLU A 138 -1.28 -59.00 84.59
N GLU A 139 -2.39 -59.48 85.17
CA GLU A 139 -2.38 -60.51 86.23
C GLU A 139 -2.06 -61.89 85.64
#